data_AF-A0A7C6PS74-F1
#
_entry.id   AF-A0A7C6PS74-F1
#
_cell.length_a   1.000
_cell.length_b   1.000
_cell.length_c   1.000
_cell.angle_alpha   90.00
_cell.angle_beta   90.00
_cell.angle_gamma   90.00
#
_symmetry.space_group_name_H-M   'P 1'
#
loop_
_entity.id
_entity.type
_entity.pdbx_description
1 polymer ?
#
loop_
_entity_poly.entity_id
_entity_poly.type
_entity_poly.pdbx_seq_one_letter_code
_entity_poly.pdbx_strand_id
1 'polypeptide(L)'
;MSLIKGSPGVLEAALSRYEKSSGLRALVQLVLGFGGSVDTLLVTYLDNIRIRRISTFFEELDKCGLQLSEEQLKNEDLLHAFMISLKAAINARRGDKIRLFARLLSNYARGQMMDDIDEFEESLQVLEDISVREFQVLLILRDFERKPWRKEEQNDLQWCSTFWSEFLKAVEQRIGVPKDELPGFLTRLNRTGLYKTFTGSNWGYGGDRGCTTSNFERLLSAVSQFGGDDYLPMGELADEKL
;
A
#
# COMPACT_ATOMS: atom_id res chain seq x y z
N MET A 1 -17.83 32.53 -8.29
CA MET A 1 -16.79 31.59 -7.81
C MET A 1 -17.37 30.88 -6.59
N SER A 2 -18.01 29.73 -6.79
CA SER A 2 -18.74 29.00 -5.75
C SER A 2 -17.74 28.20 -4.91
N LEU A 3 -17.59 28.57 -3.63
CA LEU A 3 -16.91 27.77 -2.63
C LEU A 3 -17.72 26.48 -2.42
N ILE A 4 -17.18 25.35 -2.85
CA ILE A 4 -17.70 24.03 -2.51
C ILE A 4 -17.51 23.88 -1.01
N LYS A 5 -18.55 24.17 -0.23
CA LYS A 5 -18.54 23.97 1.22
C LYS A 5 -18.25 22.50 1.52
N GLY A 6 -17.28 22.28 2.39
CA GLY A 6 -16.97 20.96 2.90
C GLY A 6 -18.21 20.31 3.52
N SER A 7 -18.43 19.00 3.36
CA SER A 7 -19.45 18.30 4.16
C SER A 7 -18.99 18.34 5.62
N PRO A 8 -19.73 19.00 6.53
CA PRO A 8 -19.28 19.22 7.91
C PRO A 8 -18.89 17.92 8.62
N GLY A 9 -19.63 16.83 8.37
CA GLY A 9 -19.40 15.56 9.05
C GLY A 9 -18.10 14.83 8.70
N VAL A 10 -17.57 14.98 7.47
CA VAL A 10 -16.29 14.33 7.08
C VAL A 10 -15.11 15.03 7.74
N LEU A 11 -15.20 16.35 7.79
CA LEU A 11 -14.23 17.20 8.48
C LEU A 11 -14.24 16.96 9.99
N GLU A 12 -15.42 16.97 10.61
CA GLU A 12 -15.58 16.67 12.04
C GLU A 12 -15.05 15.28 12.39
N ALA A 13 -15.25 14.28 11.52
CA ALA A 13 -14.69 12.95 11.69
C ALA A 13 -13.15 12.93 11.62
N ALA A 14 -12.55 13.68 10.68
CA ALA A 14 -11.10 13.81 10.56
C ALA A 14 -10.49 14.47 11.82
N LEU A 15 -11.10 15.58 12.25
CA LEU A 15 -10.66 16.38 13.39
C LEU A 15 -10.83 15.60 14.70
N SER A 16 -11.99 14.95 14.92
CA SER A 16 -12.24 14.18 16.14
C SER A 16 -11.26 13.02 16.33
N ARG A 17 -10.75 12.42 15.25
CA ARG A 17 -9.76 11.33 15.32
C ARG A 17 -8.35 11.86 15.57
N TYR A 18 -7.97 12.93 14.88
CA TYR A 18 -6.76 13.69 15.18
C TYR A 18 -6.70 14.11 16.66
N GLU A 19 -7.79 14.61 17.21
CA GLU A 19 -7.89 15.05 18.61
C GLU A 19 -7.65 13.90 19.61
N LYS A 20 -7.97 12.66 19.23
CA LYS A 20 -7.83 11.47 20.08
C LYS A 20 -6.44 10.85 20.05
N SER A 21 -5.62 11.16 19.05
CA SER A 21 -4.31 10.52 18.83
C SER A 21 -3.17 11.50 19.15
N SER A 22 -2.59 11.38 20.35
CA SER A 22 -1.54 12.30 20.84
C SER A 22 -0.28 12.31 19.96
N GLY A 23 0.12 11.15 19.41
CA GLY A 23 1.25 11.02 18.51
C GLY A 23 1.02 11.67 17.15
N LEU A 24 -0.14 11.41 16.52
CA LEU A 24 -0.52 12.06 15.26
C LEU A 24 -0.64 13.57 15.42
N ARG A 25 -1.18 14.02 16.56
CA ARG A 25 -1.28 15.43 16.90
C ARG A 25 0.07 16.12 16.95
N ALA A 26 1.05 15.51 17.62
CA ALA A 26 2.40 16.05 17.71
C ALA A 26 3.08 16.12 16.35
N LEU A 27 2.97 15.06 15.52
CA LEU A 27 3.55 15.05 14.16
C LEU A 27 3.00 16.17 13.28
N VAL A 28 1.67 16.30 13.22
CA VAL A 28 1.01 17.33 12.40
C VAL A 28 1.40 18.74 12.87
N GLN A 29 1.52 18.96 14.18
CA GLN A 29 1.94 20.24 14.73
C GLN A 29 3.40 20.58 14.40
N LEU A 30 4.30 19.59 14.47
CA LEU A 30 5.73 19.77 14.14
C LEU A 30 5.92 20.07 12.65
N VAL A 31 5.28 19.30 11.78
CA VAL A 31 5.43 19.42 10.33
C VAL A 31 4.81 20.70 9.78
N LEU A 32 3.66 21.10 10.31
CA LEU A 32 2.98 22.31 9.83
C LEU A 32 3.51 23.58 10.51
N GLY A 33 4.25 23.50 11.62
CA GLY A 33 4.98 24.63 12.20
C GLY A 33 4.13 25.79 12.75
N PHE A 34 2.79 25.64 12.83
CA PHE A 34 1.88 26.69 13.29
C PHE A 34 1.17 26.31 14.59
N GLY A 35 1.36 27.12 15.64
CA GLY A 35 0.65 27.03 16.93
C GLY A 35 -0.80 27.55 16.90
N GLY A 36 -1.41 27.69 15.72
CA GLY A 36 -2.83 27.98 15.56
C GLY A 36 -3.67 26.69 15.59
N SER A 37 -5.00 26.80 15.75
CA SER A 37 -5.86 25.61 15.65
C SER A 37 -5.70 24.98 14.26
N VAL A 38 -5.11 23.78 14.25
CA VAL A 38 -4.93 22.93 13.06
C VAL A 38 -6.26 22.81 12.30
N ASP A 39 -7.36 22.82 13.04
CA ASP A 39 -8.75 22.84 12.59
C ASP A 39 -9.03 23.99 11.59
N THR A 40 -8.59 25.22 11.87
CA THR A 40 -8.89 26.36 11.01
C THR A 40 -8.12 26.30 9.69
N LEU A 41 -6.89 25.77 9.71
CA LEU A 41 -6.02 25.67 8.54
C LEU A 41 -6.45 24.53 7.60
N LEU A 42 -6.75 23.35 8.15
CA LEU A 42 -7.25 22.22 7.38
C LEU A 42 -8.57 22.58 6.65
N VAL A 43 -9.45 23.30 7.33
CA VAL A 43 -10.75 23.74 6.79
C VAL A 43 -10.61 24.80 5.71
N THR A 44 -9.67 25.72 5.88
CA THR A 44 -9.53 26.87 4.97
C THR A 44 -8.88 26.51 3.63
N TYR A 45 -8.04 25.46 3.59
CA TYR A 45 -7.19 25.15 2.42
C TYR A 45 -7.53 23.87 1.67
N LEU A 46 -8.33 22.96 2.23
CA LEU A 46 -8.55 21.63 1.63
C LEU A 46 -9.99 21.46 1.16
N ASP A 47 -10.15 20.97 -0.07
CA ASP A 47 -11.44 20.50 -0.56
C ASP A 47 -11.87 19.20 0.14
N ASN A 48 -13.16 18.84 -0.01
CA ASN A 48 -13.74 17.62 0.55
C ASN A 48 -12.98 16.33 0.18
N ILE A 49 -12.39 16.29 -1.03
CA ILE A 49 -11.70 15.10 -1.51
C ILE A 49 -10.41 14.92 -0.72
N ARG A 50 -9.63 16.00 -0.53
CA ARG A 50 -8.39 15.96 0.25
C ARG A 50 -8.66 15.67 1.72
N ILE A 51 -9.69 16.27 2.31
CA ILE A 51 -10.08 16.00 3.69
C ILE A 51 -10.35 14.50 3.87
N ARG A 52 -11.18 13.91 3.01
CA ARG A 52 -11.48 12.47 3.08
C ARG A 52 -10.22 11.60 2.98
N ARG A 53 -9.27 11.96 2.12
CA ARG A 53 -8.01 11.22 1.94
C ARG A 53 -7.14 11.27 3.20
N ILE A 54 -7.03 12.45 3.82
CA ILE A 54 -6.32 12.63 5.09
C ILE A 54 -7.02 11.85 6.20
N SER A 55 -8.37 11.88 6.27
CA SER A 55 -9.14 11.07 7.21
C SER A 55 -8.79 9.59 7.05
N THR A 56 -8.86 9.04 5.84
CA THR A 56 -8.51 7.62 5.59
C THR A 56 -7.08 7.29 6.01
N PHE A 57 -6.13 8.20 5.78
CA PHE A 57 -4.74 8.01 6.18
C PHE A 57 -4.59 7.93 7.71
N PHE A 58 -5.13 8.90 8.44
CA PHE A 58 -5.06 8.92 9.91
C PHE A 58 -5.87 7.79 10.54
N GLU A 59 -7.03 7.44 9.98
CA GLU A 59 -7.81 6.29 10.42
C GLU A 59 -7.01 5.00 10.37
N GLU A 60 -6.23 4.81 9.31
CA GLU A 60 -5.40 3.62 9.18
C GLU A 60 -4.18 3.66 10.12
N LEU A 61 -3.55 4.82 10.33
CA LEU A 61 -2.48 4.96 11.33
C LEU A 61 -2.96 4.65 12.74
N ASP A 62 -4.17 5.09 13.10
CA ASP A 62 -4.81 4.78 14.38
C ASP A 62 -5.11 3.28 14.50
N LYS A 63 -5.64 2.65 13.43
CA LYS A 63 -5.86 1.18 13.40
C LYS A 63 -4.56 0.41 13.57
N CYS A 64 -3.47 0.90 12.98
CA CYS A 64 -2.16 0.30 13.16
C CYS A 64 -1.63 0.50 14.59
N GLY A 65 -2.21 1.35 15.41
CA GLY A 65 -1.76 1.62 16.78
C GLY A 65 -0.43 2.38 16.80
N LEU A 66 -0.26 3.37 15.92
CA LEU A 66 0.96 4.18 15.91
C LEU A 66 1.06 4.99 17.21
N GLN A 67 2.05 4.67 18.04
CA GLN A 67 2.41 5.42 19.23
C GLN A 67 3.85 5.91 19.06
N LEU A 68 4.06 7.21 19.24
CA LEU A 68 5.35 7.85 19.04
C LEU A 68 5.90 8.36 20.36
N SER A 69 7.16 8.03 20.64
CA SER A 69 7.92 8.62 21.73
C SER A 69 8.37 10.04 21.38
N GLU A 70 8.75 10.83 22.40
CA GLU A 70 9.33 12.16 22.18
C GLU A 70 10.63 12.12 21.37
N GLU A 71 11.39 11.03 21.46
CA GLU A 71 12.62 10.82 20.68
C GLU A 71 12.30 10.62 19.20
N GLN A 72 11.30 9.78 18.90
CA GLN A 72 10.81 9.56 17.53
C GLN A 72 10.28 10.86 16.91
N LEU A 73 9.62 11.71 17.68
CA LEU A 73 9.13 13.02 17.21
C LEU A 73 10.25 14.01 16.84
N LYS A 74 11.49 13.78 17.29
CA LYS A 74 12.67 14.60 16.94
C LYS A 74 13.50 13.96 15.84
N ASN A 75 13.14 12.77 15.37
CA ASN A 75 13.83 12.08 14.29
C ASN A 75 13.45 12.72 12.94
N GLU A 76 14.44 13.32 12.28
CA GLU A 76 14.26 14.01 10.98
C GLU A 76 13.76 13.05 9.89
N ASP A 77 14.29 11.82 9.84
CA ASP A 77 13.88 10.80 8.87
C ASP A 77 12.42 10.39 9.07
N LEU A 78 11.96 10.24 10.31
CA LEU A 78 10.56 9.93 10.58
C LEU A 78 9.62 11.09 10.19
N LEU A 79 10.03 12.34 10.45
CA LEU A 79 9.27 13.51 10.03
C LEU A 79 9.20 13.59 8.50
N HIS A 80 10.31 13.32 7.82
CA HIS A 80 10.38 13.25 6.36
C HIS A 80 9.48 12.15 5.80
N ALA A 81 9.60 10.92 6.31
CA ALA A 81 8.76 9.78 5.97
C ALA A 81 7.27 10.10 6.12
N PHE A 82 6.89 10.78 7.21
CA PHE A 82 5.53 11.25 7.43
C PHE A 82 5.09 12.26 6.36
N MET A 83 5.92 13.26 6.05
CA MET A 83 5.61 14.29 5.05
C MET A 83 5.38 13.70 3.66
N ILE A 84 6.28 12.83 3.20
CA ILE A 84 6.16 12.22 1.86
C ILE A 84 5.00 11.23 1.78
N SER A 85 4.73 10.48 2.86
CA SER A 85 3.56 9.58 2.95
C SER A 85 2.24 10.34 2.92
N LEU A 86 2.14 11.43 3.69
CA LEU A 86 0.95 12.27 3.72
C LEU A 86 0.71 12.91 2.34
N LYS A 87 1.76 13.37 1.67
CA LYS A 87 1.68 13.89 0.31
C LYS A 87 1.19 12.82 -0.67
N ALA A 88 1.74 11.61 -0.61
CA ALA A 88 1.29 10.48 -1.43
C ALA A 88 -0.19 10.14 -1.18
N ALA A 89 -0.61 10.11 0.09
CA ALA A 89 -2.00 9.87 0.48
C ALA A 89 -2.97 10.94 -0.03
N ILE A 90 -2.61 12.22 0.09
CA ILE A 90 -3.43 13.33 -0.42
C ILE A 90 -3.57 13.27 -1.93
N ASN A 91 -2.56 12.77 -2.65
CA ASN A 91 -2.58 12.68 -4.12
C ASN A 91 -3.22 11.39 -4.65
N ALA A 92 -3.30 10.32 -3.84
CA ALA A 92 -3.89 9.07 -4.24
C ALA A 92 -5.40 9.15 -4.49
N ARG A 93 -5.87 8.49 -5.55
CA ARG A 93 -7.31 8.43 -5.87
C ARG A 93 -8.09 7.41 -5.02
N ARG A 94 -7.47 6.27 -4.69
CA ARG A 94 -8.14 5.13 -4.02
C ARG A 94 -7.77 5.06 -2.54
N GLY A 95 -8.76 4.82 -1.69
CA GLY A 95 -8.58 4.65 -0.24
C GLY A 95 -7.64 3.50 0.11
N ASP A 96 -7.70 2.41 -0.65
CA ASP A 96 -6.80 1.25 -0.52
C ASP A 96 -5.32 1.62 -0.57
N LYS A 97 -4.97 2.51 -1.51
CA LYS A 97 -3.60 2.96 -1.71
C LYS A 97 -3.16 3.86 -0.54
N ILE A 98 -4.07 4.68 -0.04
CA ILE A 98 -3.87 5.51 1.15
C ILE A 98 -3.60 4.63 2.38
N ARG A 99 -4.36 3.54 2.54
CA ARG A 99 -4.15 2.59 3.63
C ARG A 99 -2.78 1.90 3.54
N LEU A 100 -2.32 1.55 2.33
CA LEU A 100 -0.97 0.99 2.14
C LEU A 100 0.13 1.99 2.55
N PHE A 101 0.00 3.28 2.23
CA PHE A 101 0.96 4.30 2.66
C PHE A 101 0.98 4.47 4.19
N ALA A 102 -0.19 4.44 4.84
CA ALA A 102 -0.26 4.51 6.29
C ALA A 102 0.41 3.31 6.97
N ARG A 103 0.19 2.10 6.45
CA ARG A 103 0.84 0.88 6.98
C ARG A 103 2.35 0.92 6.79
N LEU A 104 2.81 1.35 5.62
CA LEU A 104 4.23 1.54 5.33
C LEU A 104 4.88 2.48 6.36
N LEU A 105 4.32 3.68 6.53
CA LEU A 105 4.78 4.65 7.53
C LEU A 105 4.74 4.06 8.95
N SER A 106 3.67 3.36 9.30
CA SER A 106 3.50 2.84 10.65
C SER A 106 4.53 1.77 10.99
N ASN A 107 4.92 0.93 10.04
CA ASN A 107 5.94 -0.09 10.24
C ASN A 107 7.34 0.52 10.27
N TYR A 108 7.62 1.49 9.39
CA TYR A 108 8.87 2.26 9.42
C TYR A 108 9.07 2.97 10.77
N ALA A 109 8.03 3.64 11.28
CA ALA A 109 8.09 4.35 12.55
C ALA A 109 8.42 3.44 13.75
N ARG A 110 8.13 2.13 13.64
CA ARG A 110 8.47 1.13 14.67
C ARG A 110 9.87 0.54 14.52
N GLY A 111 10.66 0.99 13.53
CA GLY A 111 11.94 0.39 13.18
C GLY A 111 11.79 -1.04 12.67
N GLN A 112 10.69 -1.34 11.97
CA GLN A 112 10.41 -2.67 11.44
C GLN A 112 10.60 -2.72 9.93
N MET A 113 11.20 -3.83 9.46
CA MET A 113 11.33 -4.20 8.04
C MET A 113 12.18 -3.28 7.16
N MET A 114 12.57 -2.11 7.66
CA MET A 114 13.40 -1.12 6.95
C MET A 114 14.44 -0.56 7.89
N ASP A 115 15.67 -0.47 7.38
CA ASP A 115 16.83 -0.03 8.16
C ASP A 115 17.05 1.49 8.09
N ASP A 116 16.64 2.14 6.99
CA ASP A 116 16.86 3.57 6.76
C ASP A 116 15.74 4.23 5.93
N ILE A 117 15.86 5.54 5.77
CA ILE A 117 14.93 6.38 5.02
C ILE A 117 14.96 6.14 3.50
N ASP A 118 16.08 5.69 2.95
CA ASP A 118 16.22 5.44 1.51
C ASP A 118 15.38 4.21 1.13
N GLU A 119 15.44 3.12 1.90
CA GLU A 119 14.61 1.93 1.68
C GLU A 119 13.11 2.24 1.82
N PHE A 120 12.77 3.17 2.73
CA PHE A 120 11.42 3.69 2.87
C PHE A 120 10.95 4.44 1.62
N GLU A 121 11.76 5.36 1.11
CA GLU A 121 11.46 6.12 -0.11
C GLU A 121 11.30 5.21 -1.32
N GLU A 122 12.21 4.24 -1.49
CA GLU A 122 12.13 3.25 -2.57
C GLU A 122 10.82 2.45 -2.49
N SER A 123 10.45 1.98 -1.30
CA SER A 123 9.20 1.25 -1.07
C SER A 123 7.97 2.12 -1.34
N LEU A 124 7.98 3.38 -0.90
CA LEU A 124 6.89 4.33 -1.15
C LEU A 124 6.74 4.60 -2.66
N GLN A 125 7.84 4.83 -3.37
CA GLN A 125 7.86 5.06 -4.81
C GLN A 125 7.28 3.86 -5.57
N VAL A 126 7.65 2.65 -5.18
CA VAL A 126 7.09 1.42 -5.76
C VAL A 126 5.58 1.34 -5.55
N LEU A 127 5.09 1.67 -4.34
CA LEU A 127 3.65 1.73 -4.08
C LEU A 127 2.97 2.81 -4.92
N GLU A 128 3.58 3.98 -5.10
CA GLU A 128 3.07 5.05 -5.95
C GLU A 128 2.97 4.63 -7.43
N ASP A 129 3.92 3.83 -7.92
CA ASP A 129 3.96 3.39 -9.31
C ASP A 129 2.95 2.28 -9.63
N ILE A 130 2.69 1.37 -8.69
CA ILE A 130 1.77 0.25 -8.93
C ILE A 130 0.30 0.62 -8.68
N SER A 131 -0.59 0.09 -9.49
CA SER A 131 -2.03 0.15 -9.24
C SER A 131 -2.44 -0.88 -8.18
N VAL A 132 -3.58 -0.62 -7.52
CA VAL A 132 -4.19 -1.60 -6.58
C VAL A 132 -4.47 -2.94 -7.27
N ARG A 133 -4.87 -2.91 -8.55
CA ARG A 133 -5.11 -4.15 -9.33
C ARG A 133 -3.81 -4.92 -9.57
N GLU A 134 -2.70 -4.25 -9.87
CA GLU A 134 -1.38 -4.90 -9.99
C GLU A 134 -0.94 -5.53 -8.67
N PHE A 135 -1.12 -4.82 -7.55
CA PHE A 135 -0.82 -5.38 -6.23
C PHE A 135 -1.66 -6.63 -5.96
N GLN A 136 -2.95 -6.61 -6.31
CA GLN A 136 -3.83 -7.78 -6.20
C GLN A 136 -3.39 -8.94 -7.11
N VAL A 137 -2.90 -8.67 -8.33
CA VAL A 137 -2.34 -9.71 -9.20
C VAL A 137 -1.17 -10.42 -8.50
N LEU A 138 -0.25 -9.66 -7.90
CA LEU A 138 0.90 -10.24 -7.17
C LEU A 138 0.46 -11.07 -5.97
N LEU A 139 -0.53 -10.60 -5.20
CA LEU A 139 -1.09 -11.35 -4.08
C LEU A 139 -1.69 -12.69 -4.53
N ILE A 140 -2.52 -12.67 -5.57
CA ILE A 140 -3.10 -13.90 -6.12
C ILE A 140 -1.99 -14.84 -6.61
N LEU A 141 -0.98 -14.33 -7.31
CA LEU A 141 0.14 -15.15 -7.78
C LEU A 141 0.88 -15.80 -6.62
N ARG A 142 1.23 -15.04 -5.58
CA ARG A 142 1.88 -15.53 -4.36
C ARG A 142 1.08 -16.64 -3.67
N ASP A 143 -0.25 -16.51 -3.58
CA ASP A 143 -1.11 -17.55 -3.00
C ASP A 143 -0.99 -18.88 -3.76
N PHE A 144 -0.82 -18.82 -5.09
CA PHE A 144 -0.57 -20.02 -5.89
C PHE A 144 0.85 -20.56 -5.75
N GLU A 145 1.84 -19.69 -5.63
CA GLU A 145 3.25 -20.07 -5.46
C GLU A 145 3.50 -20.82 -4.14
N ARG A 146 2.77 -20.45 -3.07
CA ARG A 146 2.93 -20.98 -1.71
C ARG A 146 2.15 -22.25 -1.40
N LYS A 147 1.43 -22.82 -2.39
CA LYS A 147 0.61 -24.00 -2.12
C LYS A 147 1.48 -25.20 -1.73
N PRO A 148 1.06 -25.99 -0.71
CA PRO A 148 1.91 -26.98 -0.05
C PRO A 148 2.23 -28.21 -0.91
N TRP A 149 1.66 -28.34 -2.12
CA TRP A 149 1.82 -29.50 -2.98
C TRP A 149 2.93 -29.38 -4.03
N ARG A 150 3.82 -28.39 -3.90
CA ARG A 150 5.03 -28.31 -4.73
C ARG A 150 5.90 -29.54 -4.48
N LYS A 151 6.26 -30.26 -5.55
CA LYS A 151 7.20 -31.39 -5.46
C LYS A 151 8.63 -30.84 -5.44
N GLU A 152 9.50 -31.38 -4.59
CA GLU A 152 10.89 -30.92 -4.42
C GLU A 152 11.70 -30.93 -5.73
N GLU A 153 11.37 -31.85 -6.64
CA GLU A 153 12.06 -32.03 -7.92
C GLU A 153 11.66 -31.01 -9.01
N GLN A 154 10.63 -30.20 -8.78
CA GLN A 154 10.13 -29.24 -9.78
C GLN A 154 10.91 -27.92 -9.73
N ASN A 155 11.47 -27.54 -10.89
CA ASN A 155 11.97 -26.17 -11.06
C ASN A 155 10.82 -25.15 -11.10
N ASP A 156 11.13 -23.87 -10.90
CA ASP A 156 10.10 -22.83 -10.76
C ASP A 156 9.18 -22.71 -11.98
N LEU A 157 9.70 -22.93 -13.19
CA LEU A 157 8.89 -22.90 -14.40
C LEU A 157 7.92 -24.09 -14.48
N GLN A 158 8.40 -25.29 -14.16
CA GLN A 158 7.57 -26.49 -14.08
C GLN A 158 6.49 -26.32 -13.01
N TRP A 159 6.87 -25.79 -11.85
CA TRP A 159 5.94 -25.49 -10.77
C TRP A 159 4.86 -24.50 -11.20
N CYS A 160 5.26 -23.35 -11.74
CA CYS A 160 4.36 -22.32 -12.26
C CYS A 160 3.38 -22.89 -13.30
N SER A 161 3.87 -23.77 -14.17
CA SER A 161 3.05 -24.41 -15.21
C SER A 161 1.91 -25.26 -14.63
N THR A 162 2.03 -25.78 -13.41
CA THR A 162 0.98 -26.59 -12.77
C THR A 162 -0.26 -25.79 -12.39
N PHE A 163 -0.11 -24.48 -12.13
CA PHE A 163 -1.19 -23.65 -11.63
C PHE A 163 -1.53 -22.44 -12.51
N TRP A 164 -0.71 -22.11 -13.52
CA TRP A 164 -0.85 -20.87 -14.29
C TRP A 164 -2.27 -20.65 -14.85
N SER A 165 -2.91 -21.69 -15.41
CA SER A 165 -4.27 -21.60 -15.94
C SER A 165 -5.31 -21.23 -14.86
N GLU A 166 -5.15 -21.78 -13.66
CA GLU A 166 -6.02 -21.47 -12.51
C GLU A 166 -5.73 -20.07 -11.93
N PHE A 167 -4.46 -19.66 -11.94
CA PHE A 167 -4.09 -18.27 -11.63
C PHE A 167 -4.76 -17.27 -12.57
N LEU A 168 -4.70 -17.51 -13.89
CA LEU A 168 -5.37 -16.66 -14.89
C LEU A 168 -6.87 -16.55 -14.64
N LYS A 169 -7.53 -17.69 -14.35
CA LYS A 169 -8.97 -17.70 -14.01
C LYS A 169 -9.24 -16.94 -12.71
N ALA A 170 -8.41 -17.10 -11.69
CA ALA A 170 -8.59 -16.42 -10.41
C ALA A 170 -8.44 -14.90 -10.55
N VAL A 171 -7.48 -14.43 -11.35
CA VAL A 171 -7.31 -13.00 -11.67
C VAL A 171 -8.55 -12.43 -12.37
N GLU A 172 -9.05 -13.12 -13.39
CA GLU A 172 -10.25 -12.71 -14.10
C GLU A 172 -11.48 -12.68 -13.18
N GLN A 173 -11.69 -13.72 -12.37
CA GLN A 173 -12.85 -13.84 -11.49
C GLN A 173 -12.81 -12.87 -10.29
N ARG A 174 -11.65 -12.67 -9.67
CA ARG A 174 -11.53 -11.90 -8.41
C ARG A 174 -11.41 -10.40 -8.65
N ILE A 175 -10.72 -9.99 -9.72
CA ILE A 175 -10.41 -8.57 -9.96
C ILE A 175 -10.82 -8.07 -11.34
N GLY A 176 -11.42 -8.93 -12.19
CA GLY A 176 -11.96 -8.53 -13.48
C GLY A 176 -10.89 -8.03 -14.45
N VAL A 177 -9.68 -8.61 -14.40
CA VAL A 177 -8.63 -8.39 -15.41
C VAL A 177 -8.75 -9.51 -16.45
N PRO A 178 -9.11 -9.19 -17.70
CA PRO A 178 -9.11 -10.17 -18.79
C PRO A 178 -7.73 -10.82 -19.00
N LYS A 179 -7.72 -12.09 -19.43
CA LYS A 179 -6.47 -12.85 -19.59
C LYS A 179 -5.53 -12.23 -20.61
N ASP A 180 -6.07 -11.60 -21.64
CA ASP A 180 -5.33 -10.89 -22.70
C ASP A 180 -4.75 -9.55 -22.26
N GLU A 181 -5.29 -8.93 -21.21
CA GLU A 181 -4.71 -7.70 -20.61
C GLU A 181 -3.60 -8.00 -19.61
N LEU A 182 -3.61 -9.17 -18.98
CA LEU A 182 -2.67 -9.54 -17.91
C LEU A 182 -1.18 -9.42 -18.31
N PRO A 183 -0.72 -9.77 -19.53
CA PRO A 183 0.67 -9.57 -19.94
C PRO A 183 1.16 -8.12 -19.77
N GLY A 184 0.28 -7.13 -19.99
CA GLY A 184 0.60 -5.72 -19.77
C GLY A 184 0.81 -5.38 -18.28
N PHE A 185 0.02 -5.98 -17.39
CA PHE A 185 0.23 -5.86 -15.94
C PHE A 185 1.56 -6.49 -15.54
N LEU A 186 1.85 -7.72 -16.00
CA LEU A 186 3.07 -8.43 -15.67
C LEU A 186 4.33 -7.72 -16.17
N THR A 187 4.26 -7.06 -17.34
CA THR A 187 5.36 -6.26 -17.87
C THR A 187 5.66 -5.04 -16.99
N ARG A 188 4.63 -4.31 -16.53
CA ARG A 188 4.83 -3.19 -15.59
C ARG A 188 5.36 -3.67 -14.25
N LEU A 189 4.83 -4.78 -13.73
CA LEU A 189 5.29 -5.41 -12.50
C LEU A 189 6.73 -5.92 -12.57
N ASN A 190 7.18 -6.35 -13.76
CA ASN A 190 8.57 -6.70 -14.01
C ASN A 190 9.47 -5.46 -13.93
N ARG A 191 9.05 -4.33 -14.53
CA ARG A 191 9.78 -3.06 -14.45
C ARG A 191 9.90 -2.52 -13.03
N THR A 192 8.91 -2.75 -12.16
CA THR A 192 8.99 -2.38 -10.74
C THR A 192 9.77 -3.38 -9.89
N GLY A 193 10.28 -4.47 -10.49
CA GLY A 193 11.06 -5.50 -9.80
C GLY A 193 10.25 -6.37 -8.84
N LEU A 194 8.92 -6.31 -8.85
CA LEU A 194 8.03 -7.10 -7.98
C LEU A 194 7.67 -8.47 -8.60
N TYR A 195 7.88 -8.61 -9.90
CA TYR A 195 7.65 -9.83 -10.66
C TYR A 195 8.87 -10.12 -11.53
N LYS A 196 9.15 -11.40 -11.77
CA LYS A 196 10.23 -11.85 -12.63
C LYS A 196 9.73 -12.89 -13.61
N THR A 197 9.78 -12.56 -14.90
CA THR A 197 9.51 -13.51 -15.98
C THR A 197 10.61 -14.59 -16.01
N PHE A 198 10.23 -15.85 -16.19
CA PHE A 198 11.21 -16.91 -16.40
C PHE A 198 11.88 -16.76 -17.77
N THR A 199 13.20 -16.88 -17.82
CA THR A 199 13.97 -16.85 -19.08
C THR A 199 14.35 -18.28 -19.47
N GLY A 200 14.09 -18.67 -20.72
CA GLY A 200 14.43 -20.01 -21.20
C GLY A 200 14.43 -20.13 -22.72
N SER A 201 15.53 -20.64 -23.28
CA SER A 201 15.78 -20.80 -24.73
C SER A 201 15.18 -22.10 -25.30
N ASN A 202 13.97 -22.46 -24.89
CA ASN A 202 13.28 -23.65 -25.41
C ASN A 202 12.24 -23.26 -26.46
N TRP A 203 12.36 -23.89 -27.62
CA TRP A 203 11.58 -23.73 -28.85
C TRP A 203 10.10 -24.09 -28.65
N GLY A 204 9.36 -23.16 -28.04
CA GLY A 204 7.94 -23.31 -27.71
C GLY A 204 7.47 -22.51 -26.49
N TYR A 205 8.35 -21.71 -25.88
CA TYR A 205 8.02 -20.91 -24.69
C TYR A 205 7.24 -19.63 -25.06
N GLY A 206 5.95 -19.60 -24.71
CA GLY A 206 5.05 -18.46 -24.91
C GLY A 206 5.22 -17.32 -23.90
N GLY A 207 6.47 -16.90 -23.65
CA GLY A 207 6.86 -15.56 -23.16
C GLY A 207 6.37 -15.03 -21.80
N ASP A 208 5.33 -15.57 -21.18
CA ASP A 208 4.50 -14.75 -20.27
C ASP A 208 4.47 -15.20 -18.80
N ARG A 209 5.16 -16.28 -18.44
CA ARG A 209 5.13 -16.84 -17.07
C ARG A 209 6.31 -16.35 -16.22
N GLY A 210 6.10 -16.37 -14.92
CA GLY A 210 7.08 -15.86 -13.97
C GLY A 210 6.64 -16.09 -12.55
N CYS A 211 7.38 -15.48 -11.64
CA CYS A 211 7.11 -15.54 -10.21
C CYS A 211 7.21 -14.18 -9.53
N THR A 212 6.65 -14.08 -8.33
CA THR A 212 6.91 -12.94 -7.44
C THR A 212 8.37 -12.94 -6.98
N THR A 213 8.90 -11.76 -6.65
CA THR A 213 10.30 -11.59 -6.23
C THR A 213 10.43 -11.43 -4.72
N SER A 214 11.66 -11.53 -4.21
CA SER A 214 11.96 -11.17 -2.81
C SER A 214 11.63 -9.71 -2.49
N ASN A 215 11.71 -8.81 -3.47
CA ASN A 215 11.29 -7.41 -3.31
C ASN A 215 9.79 -7.30 -3.07
N PHE A 216 8.98 -8.14 -3.73
CA PHE A 216 7.55 -8.20 -3.42
C PHE A 216 7.28 -8.68 -2.01
N GLU A 217 7.98 -9.72 -1.54
CA GLU A 217 7.79 -10.22 -0.18
C GLU A 217 8.23 -9.20 0.89
N ARG A 218 9.32 -8.47 0.63
CA ARG A 218 9.75 -7.34 1.48
C ARG A 218 8.70 -6.24 1.51
N LEU A 219 8.24 -5.78 0.35
CA LEU A 219 7.20 -4.76 0.25
C LEU A 219 5.90 -5.20 0.93
N LEU A 220 5.48 -6.44 0.72
CA LEU A 220 4.30 -7.00 1.35
C LEU A 220 4.43 -7.02 2.87
N SER A 221 5.59 -7.42 3.39
CA SER A 221 5.87 -7.43 4.83
C SER A 221 5.85 -6.01 5.41
N ALA A 222 6.42 -5.05 4.67
CA ALA A 222 6.42 -3.64 5.02
C ALA A 222 5.02 -3.00 5.10
N VAL A 223 4.02 -3.53 4.38
CA VAL A 223 2.64 -2.99 4.36
C VAL A 223 1.61 -3.89 5.03
N SER A 224 2.04 -4.99 5.66
CA SER A 224 1.15 -5.89 6.40
C SER A 224 0.89 -5.40 7.83
N GLN A 225 -0.31 -5.64 8.35
CA GLN A 225 -0.66 -5.33 9.74
C GLN A 225 -0.05 -6.36 10.70
N PHE A 226 0.39 -5.93 11.87
CA PHE A 226 0.94 -6.79 12.92
C PHE A 226 -0.18 -7.37 13.80
N GLY A 227 -0.20 -8.70 14.03
CA GLY A 227 -1.02 -9.33 15.08
C GLY A 227 -2.22 -10.19 14.67
N GLY A 228 -2.35 -10.60 13.41
CA GLY A 228 -3.34 -11.60 12.99
C GLY A 228 -2.84 -12.41 11.81
N ASP A 229 -3.05 -13.73 11.83
CA ASP A 229 -2.75 -14.66 10.74
C ASP A 229 -3.13 -14.03 9.39
N ASP A 230 -2.16 -13.91 8.47
CA ASP A 230 -2.35 -13.56 7.07
C ASP A 230 -3.46 -12.53 6.78
N TYR A 231 -3.49 -11.41 7.52
CA TYR A 231 -4.39 -10.30 7.22
C TYR A 231 -3.88 -9.55 5.99
N LEU A 232 -4.02 -10.19 4.82
CA LEU A 232 -3.87 -9.55 3.53
C LEU A 232 -4.91 -8.41 3.45
N PRO A 233 -4.58 -7.28 2.81
CA PRO A 233 -5.52 -6.18 2.59
C PRO A 233 -6.83 -6.61 1.88
N MET A 234 -6.92 -7.85 1.39
CA MET A 234 -8.05 -8.44 0.68
C MET A 234 -9.39 -8.39 1.42
N GLY A 235 -9.41 -8.49 2.76
CA GLY A 235 -10.66 -8.44 3.54
C GLY A 235 -11.39 -7.09 3.42
N GLU A 236 -10.64 -5.98 3.33
CA GLU A 236 -11.21 -4.64 3.13
C GLU A 236 -11.33 -4.26 1.64
N LEU A 237 -10.52 -4.86 0.75
CA LEU A 237 -10.54 -4.60 -0.69
C LEU A 237 -11.74 -5.22 -1.44
N ALA A 238 -12.42 -6.20 -0.84
CA ALA A 238 -13.56 -6.89 -1.43
C ALA A 238 -14.93 -6.29 -1.04
N ASP A 239 -14.99 -5.49 0.03
CA ASP A 239 -16.27 -5.07 0.64
C ASP A 239 -16.74 -3.65 0.30
N GLU A 240 -15.99 -2.86 -0.46
CA GLU A 240 -16.54 -1.63 -1.08
C GLU A 240 -17.29 -1.96 -2.38
N LYS A 241 -18.41 -2.69 -2.25
CA LYS A 241 -19.46 -2.68 -3.28
C LYS A 241 -20.27 -1.39 -3.14
N LEU A 242 -20.17 -0.56 -4.18
CA LEU A 242 -21.13 0.47 -4.67
C LEU A 242 -21.77 1.40 -3.64
#